data_AF-A0A7X3RVZ4-F1
#
_entry.id   AF-A0A7X3RVZ4-F1
#
_cell.length_a   1.000
_cell.length_b   1.000
_cell.length_c   1.000
_cell.angle_alpha   90.00
_cell.angle_beta   90.00
_cell.angle_gamma   90.00
#
_symmetry.space_group_name_H-M   'P 1'
#
loop_
_entity.id
_entity.type
_entity.pdbx_description
1 polymer ?
#
loop_
_entity_poly.entity_id
_entity_poly.type
_entity_poly.pdbx_seq_one_letter_code
_entity_poly.pdbx_strand_id
1 'polypeptide(L)'
;MSYAIEHIASALRKAREAKGLSQRELGKKAGVPQGHISKIENGAVDLRVSSLVALARTLDLELALAPRKIVPALKSLVRSSATDALRERVTPQPLYSLDEEGDD
;
A
#
# COMPACT_ATOMS: atom_id res chain seq x y z
N MET A 1 -16.45 15.32 8.96
CA MET A 1 -15.22 14.71 9.51
C MET A 1 -15.06 13.24 9.14
N SER A 2 -16.14 12.45 8.99
CA SER A 2 -16.11 11.02 8.58
C SER A 2 -15.27 10.73 7.32
N TYR A 3 -15.39 11.57 6.29
CA TYR A 3 -14.72 11.37 5.00
C TYR A 3 -13.18 11.27 5.05
N ALA A 4 -12.53 11.91 6.03
CA ALA A 4 -11.06 11.87 6.14
C ALA A 4 -10.58 10.52 6.70
N ILE A 5 -11.29 9.97 7.68
CA ILE A 5 -10.99 8.66 8.28
C ILE A 5 -11.22 7.55 7.25
N GLU A 6 -12.31 7.63 6.48
CA GLU A 6 -12.61 6.67 5.41
C GLU A 6 -11.49 6.60 4.36
N HIS A 7 -10.95 7.75 3.95
CA HIS A 7 -9.85 7.78 2.99
C HIS A 7 -8.57 7.14 3.56
N ILE A 8 -8.25 7.40 4.83
CA ILE A 8 -7.09 6.79 5.50
C ILE A 8 -7.28 5.27 5.65
N ALA A 9 -8.46 4.84 6.11
CA ALA A 9 -8.81 3.43 6.25
C ALA A 9 -8.71 2.68 4.91
N SER A 10 -9.23 3.29 3.83
CA SER A 10 -9.11 2.75 2.47
C SER A 10 -7.65 2.65 2.01
N ALA A 11 -6.81 3.64 2.32
CA ALA A 11 -5.39 3.61 1.98
C ALA A 11 -4.64 2.48 2.72
N LEU A 12 -4.90 2.29 4.01
CA LEU A 12 -4.32 1.19 4.80
C LEU A 12 -4.74 -0.17 4.23
N ARG A 13 -6.03 -0.33 3.90
CA ARG A 13 -6.56 -1.57 3.29
C ARG A 13 -5.88 -1.88 1.97
N LYS A 14 -5.76 -0.89 1.08
CA LYS A 14 -5.08 -1.05 -0.22
C LYS A 14 -3.61 -1.43 -0.06
N ALA A 15 -2.90 -0.81 0.88
CA ALA A 15 -1.51 -1.16 1.15
C ALA A 15 -1.36 -2.58 1.71
N ARG A 16 -2.28 -3.01 2.58
CA ARG A 16 -2.34 -4.40 3.06
C ARG A 16 -2.53 -5.38 1.90
N GLU A 17 -3.50 -5.11 1.03
CA GLU A 17 -3.82 -5.94 -0.14
C GLU A 17 -2.67 -5.99 -1.14
N ALA A 18 -2.00 -4.86 -1.40
CA ALA A 18 -0.81 -4.80 -2.26
C ALA A 18 0.37 -5.62 -1.73
N LYS A 19 0.46 -5.79 -0.40
CA LYS A 19 1.43 -6.67 0.26
C LYS A 19 0.99 -8.14 0.33
N GLY A 20 -0.20 -8.49 -0.17
CA GLY A 20 -0.76 -9.84 -0.12
C GLY A 20 -1.08 -10.32 1.30
N LEU A 21 -1.24 -9.41 2.26
CA LEU A 21 -1.49 -9.77 3.66
C LEU A 21 -2.98 -9.90 3.92
N SER A 22 -3.40 -10.94 4.66
CA SER A 22 -4.72 -10.98 5.29
C SER A 22 -4.79 -10.01 6.49
N GLN A 23 -6.00 -9.65 6.91
CA GLN A 23 -6.20 -8.83 8.13
C GLN A 23 -5.61 -9.51 9.38
N ARG A 24 -5.64 -10.85 9.42
CA ARG A 24 -5.05 -11.63 10.51
C ARG A 24 -3.53 -11.52 10.53
N GLU A 25 -2.89 -11.58 9.38
CA GLU A 25 -1.43 -11.45 9.26
C GLU A 25 -0.96 -10.03 9.57
N LEU A 26 -1.68 -9.01 9.08
CA LEU A 26 -1.43 -7.63 9.48
C LEU A 26 -1.56 -7.47 10.99
N GLY A 27 -2.64 -8.02 11.58
CA GLY A 27 -2.85 -8.00 13.02
C GLY A 27 -1.69 -8.62 13.80
N LYS A 28 -1.20 -9.79 13.37
CA LYS A 28 -0.02 -10.43 13.96
C LYS A 28 1.24 -9.55 13.87
N LYS A 29 1.50 -8.95 12.70
CA LYS A 29 2.67 -8.08 12.48
C LYS A 29 2.60 -6.78 13.28
N ALA A 30 1.40 -6.21 13.42
CA ALA A 30 1.16 -4.94 14.11
C ALA A 30 0.93 -5.11 15.62
N GLY A 31 0.81 -6.34 16.14
CA GLY A 31 0.44 -6.61 17.53
C GLY A 31 -1.01 -6.23 17.86
N VAL A 32 -1.91 -6.29 16.88
CA VAL A 32 -3.31 -5.87 16.99
C VAL A 32 -4.26 -7.03 16.64
N PRO A 33 -5.36 -7.25 17.37
CA PRO A 33 -6.34 -8.29 17.03
C PRO A 33 -6.95 -8.10 15.63
N GLN A 34 -7.18 -9.20 14.89
CA GLN A 34 -7.77 -9.14 13.54
C GLN A 34 -9.11 -8.40 13.50
N GLY A 35 -9.98 -8.60 14.50
CA GLY A 35 -11.26 -7.89 14.59
C GLY A 35 -11.09 -6.37 14.72
N HIS A 36 -9.99 -5.92 15.34
CA HIS A 36 -9.66 -4.50 15.42
C HIS A 36 -9.16 -3.97 14.08
N ILE A 37 -8.31 -4.73 13.36
CA ILE A 37 -7.92 -4.40 11.98
C ILE A 37 -9.16 -4.25 11.07
N SER A 38 -10.11 -5.18 11.15
CA SER A 38 -11.35 -5.12 10.38
C SER A 38 -12.16 -3.84 10.68
N LYS A 39 -12.33 -3.49 11.96
CA LYS A 39 -13.02 -2.25 12.35
C LYS A 39 -12.29 -1.01 11.83
N ILE A 40 -10.96 -0.99 11.88
CA ILE A 40 -10.13 0.10 11.37
C ILE A 40 -10.34 0.27 9.85
N GLU A 41 -10.25 -0.83 9.08
CA GLU A 41 -10.40 -0.80 7.62
C GLU A 41 -11.82 -0.39 7.17
N ASN A 42 -12.82 -0.60 8.02
CA ASN A 42 -14.21 -0.19 7.78
C ASN A 42 -14.53 1.21 8.33
N GLY A 43 -13.55 1.93 8.91
CA GLY A 43 -13.78 3.25 9.51
C GLY A 43 -14.69 3.23 10.75
N ALA A 44 -14.87 2.05 11.35
CA ALA A 44 -15.81 1.82 12.46
C ALA A 44 -15.21 2.11 13.85
N VAL A 45 -13.99 2.63 13.91
CA VAL A 45 -13.30 3.02 15.15
C VAL A 45 -12.53 4.31 14.96
N ASP A 46 -12.48 5.12 16.01
CA ASP A 46 -11.61 6.28 16.08
C ASP A 46 -10.17 5.82 16.38
N LEU A 47 -9.32 5.87 15.35
CA LEU A 47 -7.96 5.37 15.41
C LEU A 47 -7.03 6.44 16.00
N ARG A 48 -6.44 6.14 17.17
CA ARG A 48 -5.38 6.99 17.73
C ARG A 48 -4.22 7.14 16.74
N VAL A 49 -3.67 8.35 16.65
CA VAL A 49 -2.56 8.67 15.75
C VAL A 49 -1.36 7.74 15.97
N SER A 50 -1.03 7.39 17.22
CA SER A 50 0.06 6.44 17.52
C SER A 50 -0.16 5.06 16.88
N SER A 51 -1.39 4.54 16.94
CA SER A 51 -1.76 3.28 16.29
C SER A 51 -1.73 3.38 14.77
N LEU A 52 -2.17 4.52 14.22
CA LEU A 52 -2.07 4.79 12.78
C LEU A 52 -0.62 4.77 12.31
N VAL A 53 0.30 5.42 13.03
CA VAL A 53 1.74 5.43 12.71
C VAL A 53 2.33 4.02 12.75
N ALA A 54 1.99 3.22 13.77
CA ALA A 54 2.46 1.84 13.87
C ALA A 54 1.98 0.94 12.72
N LEU A 55 0.70 1.08 12.35
CA LEU A 55 0.12 0.34 11.22
C LEU A 55 0.73 0.78 9.88
N ALA A 56 0.89 2.08 9.67
CA ALA A 56 1.52 2.63 8.47
C ALA A 56 2.92 2.04 8.27
N ARG A 57 3.76 2.04 9.32
CA ARG A 57 5.11 1.46 9.27
C ARG A 57 5.10 -0.04 8.95
N THR A 58 4.17 -0.79 9.53
CA THR A 58 4.00 -2.23 9.21
C THR A 58 3.65 -2.45 7.73
N LEU A 59 3.01 -1.47 7.11
CA LEU A 59 2.60 -1.45 5.71
C LEU A 59 3.58 -0.73 4.78
N ASP A 60 4.80 -0.40 5.23
CA ASP A 60 5.81 0.39 4.51
C ASP A 60 5.29 1.75 4.03
N LEU A 61 4.42 2.37 4.83
CA LEU A 61 3.91 3.72 4.62
C LEU A 61 4.48 4.66 5.69
N GLU A 62 4.68 5.92 5.30
CA GLU A 62 5.09 6.99 6.19
C GLU A 62 3.96 8.03 6.34
N LEU A 63 3.68 8.44 7.58
CA LEU A 63 2.70 9.48 7.86
C LEU A 63 3.38 10.85 7.85
N ALA A 64 3.16 11.63 6.80
CA ALA A 64 3.75 12.96 6.63
C ALA A 64 2.70 14.07 6.63
N LEU A 65 3.08 15.24 7.14
CA LEU A 65 2.31 16.48 6.99
C LEU A 65 2.86 17.29 5.82
N ALA A 66 1.96 17.77 4.97
CA ALA A 66 2.30 18.57 3.80
C ALA A 66 1.42 19.83 3.73
N PRO A 67 1.93 20.95 3.20
CA PRO A 67 1.10 22.12 2.92
C PRO A 67 -0.08 21.77 2.00
N ARG A 68 -1.28 22.23 2.34
CA ARG A 68 -2.50 21.91 1.56
C ARG A 68 -2.41 22.29 0.08
N LYS A 69 -1.69 23.38 -0.22
CA LYS A 69 -1.47 23.89 -1.58
C LYS A 69 -0.75 22.89 -2.50
N ILE A 70 0.09 22.02 -1.94
CA ILE A 70 0.90 21.07 -2.72
C ILE A 70 0.27 19.67 -2.83
N VAL A 71 -0.83 19.41 -2.10
CA VAL A 71 -1.49 18.10 -2.07
C VAL A 71 -1.91 17.60 -3.47
N PRO A 72 -2.45 18.43 -4.39
CA PRO A 72 -2.77 17.97 -5.74
C PRO A 72 -1.53 17.48 -6.52
N ALA A 73 -0.42 18.22 -6.43
CA ALA A 73 0.84 17.84 -7.07
C ALA A 73 1.42 16.56 -6.46
N LEU A 74 1.41 16.43 -5.14
CA LEU A 74 1.84 15.21 -4.44
C LEU A 74 1.03 13.98 -4.88
N LYS A 75 -0.30 14.12 -5.01
CA LYS A 75 -1.16 13.03 -5.52
C LYS A 75 -0.81 12.61 -6.95
N SER A 76 -0.34 13.53 -7.79
CA SER A 76 0.12 13.22 -9.15
C SER A 76 1.43 12.42 -9.13
N LEU A 77 2.41 12.85 -8.33
CA LEU A 77 3.70 12.17 -8.17
C LEU A 77 3.58 10.76 -7.57
N VAL A 78 2.71 10.60 -6.56
CA VAL A 78 2.45 9.27 -5.97
C VAL A 78 1.81 8.32 -6.99
N ARG A 79 0.94 8.84 -7.87
CA ARG A 79 0.30 8.05 -8.93
C ARG A 79 1.30 7.62 -10.00
N SER A 80 2.21 8.50 -10.43
CA SER A 80 3.24 8.18 -11.43
C SER A 80 4.26 7.15 -10.90
N SER A 81 4.64 7.26 -9.62
CA SER A 81 5.58 6.31 -9.00
C SER A 81 4.99 4.89 -8.96
N ALA A 82 3.69 4.75 -8.69
CA ALA A 82 3.01 3.45 -8.72
C ALA A 82 2.94 2.85 -10.14
N THR A 83 2.79 3.68 -11.18
CA THR A 83 2.81 3.19 -12.57
C THR A 83 4.20 2.75 -13.01
N ASP A 84 5.25 3.43 -12.57
CA ASP A 84 6.64 3.04 -12.91
C ASP A 84 7.05 1.75 -12.19
N ALA A 85 6.66 1.58 -10.92
CA ALA A 85 6.86 0.32 -10.19
C ALA A 85 6.11 -0.88 -10.82
N LEU A 86 4.97 -0.64 -11.47
CA LEU A 86 4.27 -1.68 -12.24
C LEU A 86 5.01 -2.02 -13.54
N ARG A 87 5.57 -1.02 -14.23
CA ARG A 87 6.32 -1.21 -15.49
C ARG A 87 7.59 -2.02 -15.27
N GLU A 88 8.32 -1.77 -14.19
CA GLU A 88 9.53 -2.54 -13.83
C GLU A 88 9.25 -4.02 -13.56
N ARG A 89 8.06 -4.37 -13.04
CA ARG A 89 7.66 -5.77 -12.80
C ARG A 89 7.23 -6.51 -14.07
N VAL A 90 6.97 -5.77 -15.15
CA VAL A 90 6.62 -6.30 -16.47
C VAL A 90 7.80 -6.02 -17.41
N THR A 91 8.99 -6.54 -17.08
CA THR A 91 10.01 -6.75 -18.12
C THR A 91 9.51 -7.86 -19.03
N PRO A 92 9.19 -7.60 -20.32
CA PRO A 92 8.78 -8.66 -21.21
C PRO A 92 9.96 -9.63 -21.38
N GLN A 93 9.83 -10.84 -20.86
CA GLN A 93 10.70 -11.93 -21.30
C GLN A 93 10.48 -12.11 -22.81
N PRO A 94 11.53 -12.05 -23.64
CA PRO A 94 11.39 -12.41 -25.05
C PRO A 94 10.84 -13.83 -25.13
N LEU A 95 9.74 -14.02 -25.86
CA LEU A 95 9.08 -15.34 -26.01
C LEU A 95 9.93 -16.35 -26.81
N TYR A 96 11.01 -15.88 -27.41
CA TYR A 96 12.00 -16.71 -28.09
C TYR A 96 13.38 -16.36 -27.56
N SER A 97 13.99 -17.26 -26.79
CA SER A 97 15.43 -17.46 -26.93
C SER A 97 15.59 -18.15 -28.28
N LEU A 98 16.28 -17.53 -29.22
CA LEU A 98 16.80 -18.27 -30.36
C LEU A 98 17.73 -19.30 -29.71
N ASP A 99 17.29 -20.56 -29.65
CA ASP A 99 18.20 -21.66 -29.42
C ASP A 99 19.20 -21.55 -30.56
N GLU A 100 20.43 -21.14 -30.24
CA GLU A 100 21.54 -21.24 -31.18
C GLU A 100 21.67 -22.74 -31.46
N GLU A 101 21.02 -23.18 -32.55
CA GLU A 101 21.24 -24.48 -33.17
C GLU A 101 22.75 -24.59 -33.36
N GLY A 102 23.38 -25.35 -32.47
CA GLY A 102 24.76 -25.78 -32.61
C GLY A 102 24.83 -26.68 -33.83
N ASP A 103 25.34 -26.14 -34.92
CA ASP A 103 25.84 -26.92 -36.04
C ASP A 103 27.27 -26.43 -36.33
N ASP A 104 28.22 -27.09 -35.66
CA ASP A 104 29.57 -27.42 -36.16
C ASP A 104 30.24 -28.47 -35.23
#